data_AF-A0A316NFI7-F1
#
_entry.id   AF-A0A316NFI7-F1
#
_cell.length_a   1.000
_cell.length_b   1.000
_cell.length_c   1.000
_cell.angle_alpha   90.00
_cell.angle_beta   90.00
_cell.angle_gamma   90.00
#
_symmetry.space_group_name_H-M   'P 1'
#
loop_
_entity.id
_entity.type
_entity.pdbx_description
1 polymer ?
#
loop_
_entity_poly.entity_id
_entity_poly.type
_entity_poly.pdbx_seq_one_letter_code
_entity_poly.pdbx_strand_id
1 'polypeptide(L)'
;MENIFHVTDLTKESPMEQLIAEAHSQVKSRKVFQVYEKDGRKMIFKSLSKSKPLTTPFFAYSEVFWSYIIHTYFDSSAPRYYLATDQKVLLDDPSWYSCGVLVESLTPRDEELINLFDYQMAHPDKQLGVTDYINYCMEQYDYTKILESDFIKDHREYGSQIAYQILLSILREDQNFHYENINFLKKGDNLSIAPPIDFEFSTPFLYPENEILSDYYHYCYCKQLGFPTERSSKEETERGNMSEVVEFLYHRFSFKPPALQTRNICMIVREYPEVVEKFLENLDRMNQSLLDIRLSDADGFIQPFSSNAWAETKSIQIVDLRKEELRDEDIDSGDDSFSPRYIVDLPSTFAKIEEKVATFSKQYQTLLQGYLEKYRDGIQDLESISPEEFFTKAKVFEKTLNKKQF
;
A
#
# COMPACT_ATOMS: atom_id res chain seq x y z
N MET A 1 3.99 -19.10 19.00
CA MET A 1 3.16 -18.38 18.02
C MET A 1 2.62 -17.15 18.72
N GLU A 2 3.05 -15.98 18.26
CA GLU A 2 2.61 -14.68 18.77
C GLU A 2 1.42 -14.22 17.92
N ASN A 3 0.31 -13.84 18.57
CA ASN A 3 -0.77 -13.13 17.90
C ASN A 3 -0.48 -11.63 18.06
N ILE A 4 -0.24 -10.95 16.95
CA ILE A 4 0.12 -9.53 16.93
C ILE A 4 -1.12 -8.60 16.89
N PHE A 5 -2.30 -9.17 16.68
CA PHE A 5 -3.55 -8.41 16.59
C PHE A 5 -4.22 -8.30 17.96
N HIS A 6 -4.16 -7.09 18.52
CA HIS A 6 -4.84 -6.72 19.77
C HIS A 6 -5.69 -5.47 19.54
N VAL A 7 -6.94 -5.50 20.01
CA VAL A 7 -7.89 -4.40 19.87
C VAL A 7 -7.86 -3.50 21.09
N THR A 8 -7.81 -2.20 20.84
CA THR A 8 -8.00 -1.15 21.82
C THR A 8 -9.36 -0.47 21.60
N ASP A 9 -10.28 -0.57 22.56
CA ASP A 9 -11.56 0.16 22.52
C ASP A 9 -11.40 1.56 23.13
N LEU A 10 -11.50 2.59 22.28
CA LEU A 10 -11.39 4.00 22.63
C LEU A 10 -12.76 4.64 22.90
N THR A 11 -13.86 3.90 22.77
CA THR A 11 -15.23 4.46 22.80
C THR A 11 -15.50 5.27 24.08
N LYS A 12 -15.00 4.80 25.23
CA LYS A 12 -15.16 5.45 26.54
C LYS A 12 -14.05 6.46 26.87
N GLU A 13 -13.01 6.53 26.05
CA GLU A 13 -11.90 7.45 26.24
C GLU A 13 -12.21 8.81 25.61
N SER A 14 -11.68 9.88 26.22
CA SER A 14 -11.75 11.23 25.66
C SER A 14 -10.41 11.57 25.00
N PRO A 15 -10.40 12.08 23.75
CA PRO A 15 -9.17 12.53 23.13
C PRO A 15 -8.62 13.74 23.91
N MET A 16 -7.30 13.85 23.97
CA MET A 16 -6.61 15.00 24.52
C MET A 16 -6.66 16.19 23.56
N GLU A 17 -6.41 15.93 22.28
CA GLU A 17 -6.30 16.95 21.24
C GLU A 17 -6.67 16.38 19.86
N GLN A 18 -6.76 17.26 18.88
CA GLN A 18 -6.94 16.90 17.47
C GLN A 18 -5.68 17.27 16.69
N LEU A 19 -5.21 16.33 15.86
CA LEU A 19 -4.16 16.57 14.88
C LEU A 19 -4.82 16.82 13.52
N ILE A 20 -4.47 17.93 12.87
CA ILE A 20 -4.94 18.24 11.52
C ILE A 20 -3.77 18.06 10.57
N ALA A 21 -3.96 17.24 9.55
CA ALA A 21 -3.01 17.07 8.45
C ALA A 21 -3.67 17.51 7.14
N GLU A 22 -2.99 18.35 6.37
CA GLU A 22 -3.46 18.86 5.09
C GLU A 22 -2.52 18.41 3.98
N ALA A 23 -3.08 17.89 2.89
CA ALA A 23 -2.34 17.56 1.67
C ALA A 23 -2.47 18.73 0.69
N HIS A 24 -1.33 19.21 0.19
CA HIS A 24 -1.27 20.34 -0.75
C HIS A 24 -1.05 19.92 -2.20
N SER A 25 -1.07 18.62 -2.49
CA SER A 25 -1.00 18.10 -3.86
C SER A 25 -2.24 18.48 -4.67
N GLN A 26 -2.30 18.06 -5.94
CA GLN A 26 -3.42 18.40 -6.84
C GLN A 26 -4.78 17.98 -6.25
N VAL A 27 -4.80 16.90 -5.48
CA VAL A 27 -5.97 16.44 -4.72
C VAL A 27 -5.85 16.93 -3.28
N LYS A 28 -6.39 18.12 -3.01
CA LYS A 28 -6.41 18.67 -1.65
C LYS A 28 -7.22 17.78 -0.73
N SER A 29 -6.63 17.39 0.41
CA SER A 29 -7.34 16.68 1.47
C SER A 29 -7.03 17.30 2.82
N ARG A 30 -7.99 17.24 3.75
CA ARG A 30 -7.81 17.64 5.15
C ARG A 30 -8.27 16.48 6.01
N LYS A 31 -7.35 15.93 6.81
CA LYS A 31 -7.62 14.81 7.72
C LYS A 31 -7.54 15.32 9.14
N VAL A 32 -8.51 14.94 9.96
CA VAL A 32 -8.55 15.24 11.39
C VAL A 32 -8.42 13.93 12.14
N PHE A 33 -7.38 13.81 12.96
CA PHE A 33 -7.11 12.64 13.78
C PHE A 33 -7.31 12.95 15.25
N GLN A 34 -7.97 12.04 15.96
CA GLN A 34 -8.11 12.13 17.40
C GLN A 34 -6.83 11.63 18.06
N VAL A 35 -6.30 12.39 19.02
CA VAL A 35 -5.07 12.06 19.74
C VAL A 35 -5.40 11.71 21.19
N TYR A 36 -4.93 10.57 21.65
CA TYR A 36 -5.12 10.03 22.99
C TYR A 36 -3.79 10.00 23.75
N GLU A 37 -3.83 10.14 25.07
CA GLU A 37 -2.66 9.88 25.92
C GLU A 37 -2.75 8.46 26.49
N LYS A 38 -1.74 7.62 26.22
CA LYS A 38 -1.61 6.30 26.83
C LYS A 38 -0.19 6.12 27.34
N ASP A 39 -0.06 5.80 28.63
CA ASP A 39 1.23 5.58 29.29
C ASP A 39 2.25 6.72 29.05
N GLY A 40 1.76 7.97 29.03
CA GLY A 40 2.58 9.17 28.78
C GLY A 40 2.99 9.39 27.32
N ARG A 41 2.44 8.63 26.38
CA ARG A 41 2.68 8.74 24.93
C ARG A 41 1.45 9.27 24.21
N LYS A 42 1.69 10.07 23.16
CA LYS A 42 0.64 10.55 22.25
C LYS A 42 0.34 9.47 21.22
N MET A 43 -0.88 8.97 21.25
CA MET A 43 -1.38 7.92 20.35
C MET A 43 -2.40 8.52 19.40
N ILE A 44 -2.15 8.44 18.10
CA ILE A 44 -3.00 8.96 17.04
C ILE A 44 -3.95 7.84 16.60
N PHE A 45 -5.26 8.09 16.68
CA PHE A 45 -6.26 7.19 16.11
C PHE A 45 -6.54 7.54 14.65
N LYS A 46 -6.18 6.62 13.75
CA LYS A 46 -6.45 6.67 12.31
C LYS A 46 -7.61 5.73 11.99
N SER A 47 -8.81 6.28 11.94
CA SER A 47 -10.00 5.56 11.46
C SER A 47 -9.88 5.22 9.97
N LEU A 48 -10.51 4.13 9.52
CA LEU A 48 -10.63 3.80 8.11
C LEU A 48 -11.70 4.68 7.45
N SER A 49 -11.37 5.27 6.30
CA SER A 49 -12.33 6.04 5.51
C SER A 49 -13.05 5.14 4.51
N LYS A 50 -14.39 5.25 4.42
CA LYS A 50 -15.19 4.59 3.38
C LYS A 50 -14.99 5.21 2.01
N SER A 51 -14.42 6.41 1.92
CA SER A 51 -14.16 7.09 0.65
C SER A 51 -12.92 6.57 -0.08
N LYS A 52 -12.00 5.89 0.61
CA LYS A 52 -10.77 5.36 0.00
C LYS A 52 -11.09 4.16 -0.91
N PRO A 53 -10.41 4.01 -2.05
CA PRO A 53 -10.70 2.94 -2.99
C PRO A 53 -10.40 1.58 -2.40
N LEU A 54 -11.30 0.62 -2.67
CA LEU A 54 -11.16 -0.78 -2.26
C LEU A 54 -11.06 -0.98 -0.73
N THR A 55 -11.49 0.01 0.05
CA THR A 55 -11.31 -0.06 1.51
C THR A 55 -12.13 -1.19 2.11
N THR A 56 -11.45 -2.01 2.91
CA THR A 56 -12.05 -3.03 3.76
C THR A 56 -11.41 -2.95 5.15
N PRO A 57 -12.01 -3.57 6.19
CA PRO A 57 -11.37 -3.69 7.49
C PRO A 57 -9.96 -4.31 7.47
N PHE A 58 -9.60 -5.08 6.43
CA PHE A 58 -8.26 -5.64 6.26
C PHE A 58 -7.16 -4.57 6.10
N PHE A 59 -7.49 -3.33 5.76
CA PHE A 59 -6.53 -2.22 5.73
C PHE A 59 -5.91 -1.98 7.12
N ALA A 60 -6.71 -2.08 8.19
CA ALA A 60 -6.21 -1.96 9.55
C ALA A 60 -5.30 -3.14 9.95
N TYR A 61 -5.63 -4.36 9.51
CA TYR A 61 -4.74 -5.51 9.73
C TYR A 61 -3.44 -5.37 8.96
N SER A 62 -3.49 -4.82 7.75
CA SER A 62 -2.30 -4.55 6.95
C SER A 62 -1.35 -3.60 7.66
N GLU A 63 -1.87 -2.50 8.21
CA GLU A 63 -1.13 -1.54 9.03
C GLU A 63 -0.44 -2.21 10.23
N VAL A 64 -1.18 -3.01 11.00
CA VAL A 64 -0.63 -3.71 12.18
C VAL A 64 0.40 -4.77 11.78
N PHE A 65 0.10 -5.57 10.76
CA PHE A 65 0.99 -6.62 10.29
C PHE A 65 2.32 -6.04 9.77
N TRP A 66 2.26 -5.09 8.84
CA TRP A 66 3.48 -4.54 8.25
C TRP A 66 4.24 -3.65 9.20
N SER A 67 3.59 -2.89 10.07
CA SER A 67 4.32 -2.15 11.10
C SER A 67 5.07 -3.08 12.05
N TYR A 68 4.46 -4.21 12.44
CA TYR A 68 5.13 -5.23 13.26
C TYR A 68 6.35 -5.83 12.54
N ILE A 69 6.17 -6.25 11.28
CA ILE A 69 7.24 -6.85 10.46
C ILE A 69 8.38 -5.85 10.25
N ILE A 70 8.07 -4.62 9.82
CA ILE A 70 9.05 -3.59 9.55
C ILE A 70 9.81 -3.23 10.82
N HIS A 71 9.10 -2.95 11.92
CA HIS A 71 9.71 -2.64 13.20
C HIS A 71 10.65 -3.75 13.69
N THR A 72 10.25 -5.00 13.53
CA THR A 72 10.97 -6.14 14.10
C THR A 72 12.19 -6.55 13.28
N TYR A 73 12.09 -6.52 11.95
CA TYR A 73 13.12 -7.09 11.07
C TYR A 73 13.90 -6.07 10.26
N PHE A 74 13.30 -4.91 9.95
CA PHE A 74 13.87 -3.98 8.95
C PHE A 74 14.31 -2.64 9.54
N ASP A 75 13.50 -2.02 10.39
CA ASP A 75 13.75 -0.70 10.96
C ASP A 75 12.97 -0.52 12.27
N SER A 76 13.66 -0.64 13.42
CA SER A 76 13.06 -0.49 14.74
C SER A 76 12.60 0.93 15.07
N SER A 77 12.89 1.92 14.22
CA SER A 77 12.34 3.27 14.35
C SER A 77 10.94 3.41 13.73
N ALA A 78 10.52 2.47 12.87
CA ALA A 78 9.16 2.44 12.35
C ALA A 78 8.16 2.27 13.50
N PRO A 79 7.06 3.05 13.54
CA PRO A 79 6.13 2.99 14.66
C PRO A 79 5.31 1.70 14.60
N ARG A 80 4.95 1.15 15.76
CA ARG A 80 4.03 0.00 15.85
C ARG A 80 2.59 0.47 15.85
N TYR A 81 1.77 -0.18 15.04
CA TYR A 81 0.34 0.09 14.95
C TYR A 81 -0.42 -0.98 15.73
N TYR A 82 -1.58 -0.60 16.25
CA TYR A 82 -2.48 -1.47 17.01
C TYR A 82 -3.89 -1.33 16.47
N LEU A 83 -4.67 -2.41 16.46
CA LEU A 83 -6.08 -2.33 16.07
C LEU A 83 -6.83 -1.49 17.11
N ALA A 84 -7.71 -0.61 16.65
CA ALA A 84 -8.51 0.20 17.55
C ALA A 84 -9.93 0.47 17.04
N THR A 85 -10.86 0.62 17.97
CA THR A 85 -12.26 0.96 17.70
C THR A 85 -12.67 2.22 18.44
N ASP A 86 -13.51 3.04 17.81
CA ASP A 86 -14.13 4.21 18.41
C ASP A 86 -15.50 4.47 17.77
N GLN A 87 -16.58 4.20 18.50
CA GLN A 87 -17.94 4.46 17.99
C GLN A 87 -18.26 5.95 17.85
N LYS A 88 -17.50 6.84 18.52
CA LYS A 88 -17.74 8.29 18.46
C LYS A 88 -17.47 8.85 17.06
N VAL A 89 -16.55 8.25 16.32
CA VAL A 89 -16.22 8.69 14.95
C VAL A 89 -17.44 8.65 14.02
N LEU A 90 -18.35 7.69 14.20
CA LEU A 90 -19.58 7.61 13.41
C LEU A 90 -20.57 8.74 13.71
N LEU A 91 -20.48 9.36 14.88
CA LEU A 91 -21.30 10.52 15.25
C LEU A 91 -20.75 11.80 14.62
N ASP A 92 -19.43 11.89 14.46
CA ASP A 92 -18.75 13.04 13.87
C ASP A 92 -18.88 13.04 12.34
N ASP A 93 -18.67 11.89 11.69
CA ASP A 93 -18.76 11.74 10.24
C ASP A 93 -19.06 10.27 9.83
N PRO A 94 -20.24 9.98 9.23
CA PRO A 94 -20.65 8.62 8.86
C PRO A 94 -19.85 8.04 7.68
N SER A 95 -19.03 8.84 6.98
CA SER A 95 -18.13 8.40 5.92
C SER A 95 -16.91 7.62 6.44
N TRP A 96 -16.76 7.50 7.76
CA TRP A 96 -15.71 6.70 8.40
C TRP A 96 -16.25 5.36 8.91
N TYR A 97 -15.36 4.42 9.17
CA TYR A 97 -15.64 3.24 9.97
C TYR A 97 -15.39 3.53 11.46
N SER A 98 -16.08 2.83 12.35
CA SER A 98 -15.78 2.87 13.80
C SER A 98 -14.53 2.07 14.18
N CYS A 99 -13.76 1.60 13.20
CA CYS A 99 -12.52 0.87 13.39
C CYS A 99 -11.39 1.47 12.55
N GLY A 100 -10.17 1.17 12.97
CA GLY A 100 -8.94 1.59 12.32
C GLY A 100 -7.74 1.18 13.15
N VAL A 101 -6.75 2.06 13.21
CA VAL A 101 -5.49 1.79 13.92
C VAL A 101 -5.11 2.91 14.87
N LEU A 102 -4.41 2.53 15.92
CA LEU A 102 -3.79 3.42 16.90
C LEU A 102 -2.28 3.33 16.73
N VAL A 103 -1.60 4.46 16.60
CA VAL A 103 -0.16 4.53 16.38
C VAL A 103 0.46 5.61 17.26
N GLU A 104 1.67 5.38 17.75
CA GLU A 104 2.43 6.41 18.47
C GLU A 104 2.81 7.54 17.51
N SER A 105 2.62 8.79 17.94
CA SER A 105 3.01 9.96 17.16
C SER A 105 4.52 9.96 16.90
N LEU A 106 4.90 10.09 15.62
CA LEU A 106 6.29 10.18 15.19
C LEU A 106 6.95 11.54 15.47
N THR A 107 6.19 12.55 15.88
CA THR A 107 6.70 13.90 16.07
C THR A 107 6.92 14.17 17.57
N PRO A 108 8.18 14.11 18.06
CA PRO A 108 8.53 14.66 19.35
C PRO A 108 8.12 16.12 19.47
N ARG A 109 8.15 16.65 20.70
CA ARG A 109 8.04 18.11 20.88
C ARG A 109 9.16 18.78 20.09
N ASP A 110 8.77 19.76 19.26
CA ASP A 110 9.64 20.62 18.45
C ASP A 110 10.13 20.03 17.11
N GLU A 111 9.53 18.93 16.63
CA GLU A 111 9.77 18.38 15.29
C GLU A 111 8.49 18.39 14.45
N GLU A 112 8.64 18.69 13.16
CA GLU A 112 7.56 18.70 12.18
C GLU A 112 7.75 17.56 11.18
N LEU A 113 6.65 16.87 10.83
CA LEU A 113 6.65 15.90 9.75
C LEU A 113 6.29 16.61 8.45
N ILE A 114 7.20 16.59 7.47
CA ILE A 114 7.01 17.22 6.16
C ILE A 114 7.16 16.15 5.10
N ASN A 115 6.15 15.98 4.25
CA ASN A 115 6.25 15.03 3.15
C ASN A 115 7.14 15.59 2.01
N LEU A 116 7.70 14.71 1.20
CA LEU A 116 8.61 15.05 0.12
C LEU A 116 7.98 15.99 -0.92
N PHE A 117 6.68 15.86 -1.21
CA PHE A 117 6.01 16.76 -2.13
C PHE A 117 6.03 18.20 -1.60
N ASP A 118 5.61 18.42 -0.36
CA ASP A 118 5.62 19.74 0.28
C ASP A 118 7.02 20.33 0.38
N TYR A 119 8.01 19.49 0.73
CA TYR A 119 9.41 19.90 0.74
C TYR A 119 9.86 20.40 -0.63
N GLN A 120 9.55 19.69 -1.70
CA GLN A 120 9.91 20.06 -3.07
C GLN A 120 9.14 21.28 -3.59
N MET A 121 7.90 21.51 -3.12
CA MET A 121 7.19 22.76 -3.43
C MET A 121 7.92 23.98 -2.86
N ALA A 122 8.51 23.86 -1.66
CA ALA A 122 9.31 24.91 -1.05
C ALA A 122 10.75 24.99 -1.60
N HIS A 123 11.29 23.85 -2.05
CA HIS A 123 12.68 23.68 -2.51
C HIS A 123 12.72 22.96 -3.87
N PRO A 124 12.32 23.62 -4.97
CA PRO A 124 12.09 22.95 -6.24
C PRO A 124 13.38 22.44 -6.88
N ASP A 125 13.46 21.12 -7.10
CA ASP A 125 14.46 20.49 -7.96
C ASP A 125 13.92 20.40 -9.42
N LYS A 126 14.67 20.96 -10.36
CA LYS A 126 14.31 21.01 -11.78
C LYS A 126 14.23 19.63 -12.45
N GLN A 127 14.91 18.62 -11.92
CA GLN A 127 14.94 17.26 -12.47
C GLN A 127 13.77 16.41 -11.97
N LEU A 128 13.27 16.68 -10.75
CA LEU A 128 12.27 15.85 -10.08
C LEU A 128 10.88 15.99 -10.71
N GLY A 129 10.48 17.22 -11.06
CA GLY A 129 9.19 17.50 -11.70
C GLY A 129 7.96 17.02 -10.92
N VAL A 130 8.02 16.99 -9.58
CA VAL A 130 6.94 16.46 -8.72
C VAL A 130 5.65 17.27 -8.75
N THR A 131 5.63 18.44 -9.39
CA THR A 131 4.45 19.30 -9.54
C THR A 131 3.35 18.69 -10.41
N ASP A 132 3.74 17.82 -11.35
CA ASP A 132 2.83 17.28 -12.38
C ASP A 132 2.33 15.88 -12.03
N TYR A 133 2.66 15.43 -10.82
CA TYR A 133 2.31 14.11 -10.30
C TYR A 133 0.87 14.10 -9.77
N ILE A 134 0.07 13.13 -10.21
CA ILE A 134 -1.27 12.88 -9.70
C ILE A 134 -1.25 11.61 -8.86
N ASN A 135 -1.72 11.74 -7.61
CA ASN A 135 -1.86 10.64 -6.68
C ASN A 135 -3.10 9.81 -7.04
N TYR A 136 -2.87 8.60 -7.55
CA TYR A 136 -3.90 7.60 -7.76
C TYR A 136 -3.57 6.39 -6.89
N CYS A 137 -4.54 5.93 -6.09
CA CYS A 137 -4.38 4.62 -5.48
C CYS A 137 -4.27 3.56 -6.57
N MET A 138 -3.74 2.39 -6.24
CA MET A 138 -3.67 1.25 -7.15
C MET A 138 -2.72 1.44 -8.36
N GLU A 139 -1.88 2.47 -8.31
CA GLU A 139 -0.83 2.80 -9.29
C GLU A 139 0.57 2.52 -8.75
N GLN A 140 1.50 2.26 -9.68
CA GLN A 140 2.92 2.10 -9.39
C GLN A 140 3.68 3.35 -9.83
N TYR A 141 4.71 3.72 -9.07
CA TYR A 141 5.43 4.96 -9.28
C TYR A 141 6.88 4.73 -9.69
N ASP A 142 7.34 5.55 -10.63
CA ASP A 142 8.73 5.57 -11.07
C ASP A 142 9.55 6.45 -10.13
N TYR A 143 10.41 5.82 -9.33
CA TYR A 143 11.29 6.49 -8.38
C TYR A 143 12.67 6.81 -8.95
N THR A 144 12.97 6.41 -10.19
CA THR A 144 14.30 6.65 -10.77
C THR A 144 14.65 8.13 -10.81
N LYS A 145 13.69 8.98 -11.18
CA LYS A 145 13.89 10.44 -11.23
C LYS A 145 14.29 11.03 -9.88
N ILE A 146 13.71 10.55 -8.78
CA ILE A 146 14.11 11.03 -7.46
C ILE A 146 15.47 10.51 -7.04
N LEU A 147 15.74 9.22 -7.24
CA LEU A 147 17.02 8.63 -6.90
C LEU A 147 18.18 9.23 -7.70
N GLU A 148 17.91 9.76 -8.91
CA GLU A 148 18.88 10.44 -9.77
C GLU A 148 18.93 11.96 -9.61
N SER A 149 18.05 12.55 -8.78
CA SER A 149 17.97 14.01 -8.61
C SER A 149 19.23 14.62 -8.00
N ASP A 150 19.48 15.90 -8.27
CA ASP A 150 20.63 16.60 -7.68
C ASP A 150 20.49 16.70 -6.17
N PHE A 151 19.25 16.88 -5.67
CA PHE A 151 18.95 16.83 -4.25
C PHE A 151 19.46 15.54 -3.58
N ILE A 152 19.20 14.38 -4.17
CA ILE A 152 19.64 13.09 -3.63
C ILE A 152 21.14 12.85 -3.84
N LYS A 153 21.71 13.28 -4.98
CA LYS A 153 23.16 13.19 -5.24
C LYS A 153 23.98 13.94 -4.19
N ASP A 154 23.51 15.11 -3.77
CA ASP A 154 24.17 15.92 -2.73
C ASP A 154 23.93 15.36 -1.31
N HIS A 155 22.94 14.49 -1.13
CA HIS A 155 22.54 13.89 0.17
C HIS A 155 22.35 12.37 0.03
N ARG A 156 23.46 11.67 -0.23
CA ARG A 156 23.43 10.22 -0.52
C ARG A 156 22.75 9.41 0.58
N GLU A 157 22.86 9.82 1.86
CA GLU A 157 22.16 9.14 2.95
C GLU A 157 20.62 9.19 2.83
N TYR A 158 20.05 10.25 2.24
CA TYR A 158 18.62 10.31 1.96
C TYR A 158 18.26 9.34 0.84
N GLY A 159 19.10 9.27 -0.20
CA GLY A 159 18.97 8.30 -1.28
C GLY A 159 18.93 6.86 -0.76
N SER A 160 19.87 6.49 0.11
CA SER A 160 19.92 5.15 0.71
C SER A 160 18.66 4.84 1.54
N GLN A 161 18.17 5.80 2.32
CA GLN A 161 16.97 5.62 3.15
C GLN A 161 15.69 5.54 2.31
N ILE A 162 15.55 6.38 1.28
CA ILE A 162 14.42 6.34 0.34
C ILE A 162 14.44 5.03 -0.46
N ALA A 163 15.60 4.62 -0.98
CA ALA A 163 15.76 3.33 -1.65
C ALA A 163 15.31 2.17 -0.75
N TYR A 164 15.68 2.18 0.53
CA TYR A 164 15.24 1.17 1.48
C TYR A 164 13.72 1.17 1.70
N GLN A 165 13.08 2.35 1.79
CA GLN A 165 11.61 2.45 1.88
C GLN A 165 10.90 2.00 0.61
N ILE A 166 11.49 2.22 -0.58
CA ILE A 166 10.98 1.69 -1.85
C ILE A 166 11.04 0.17 -1.86
N LEU A 167 12.15 -0.45 -1.42
CA LEU A 167 12.25 -1.91 -1.29
C LEU A 167 11.22 -2.46 -0.30
N LEU A 168 10.98 -1.75 0.81
CA LEU A 168 9.90 -2.09 1.73
C LEU A 168 8.53 -2.04 1.06
N SER A 169 8.20 -0.98 0.32
CA SER A 169 6.94 -0.86 -0.46
C SER A 169 6.76 -2.01 -1.45
N ILE A 170 7.81 -2.37 -2.20
CA ILE A 170 7.77 -3.49 -3.15
C ILE A 170 7.54 -4.83 -2.44
N LEU A 171 8.20 -5.09 -1.30
CA LEU A 171 7.98 -6.31 -0.51
C LEU A 171 6.50 -6.49 -0.10
N ARG A 172 5.79 -5.38 0.16
CA ARG A 172 4.37 -5.41 0.54
C ARG A 172 3.43 -5.37 -0.65
N GLU A 173 3.96 -5.28 -1.87
CA GLU A 173 3.20 -4.95 -3.08
C GLU A 173 2.26 -3.75 -2.82
N ASP A 174 2.82 -2.69 -2.24
CA ASP A 174 2.10 -1.48 -1.86
C ASP A 174 1.51 -0.80 -3.10
N GLN A 175 0.20 -0.68 -3.11
CA GLN A 175 -0.57 -0.13 -4.21
C GLN A 175 -0.74 1.39 -4.12
N ASN A 176 -0.20 2.06 -3.10
CA ASN A 176 -0.34 3.50 -2.94
C ASN A 176 0.89 4.15 -2.30
N PHE A 177 2.09 3.58 -2.47
CA PHE A 177 3.31 4.27 -2.01
C PHE A 177 3.60 5.40 -2.99
N HIS A 178 3.36 6.65 -2.62
CA HIS A 178 3.61 7.82 -3.46
C HIS A 178 4.60 8.79 -2.79
N TYR A 179 4.98 9.88 -3.47
CA TYR A 179 5.91 10.86 -2.90
C TYR A 179 5.44 11.45 -1.56
N GLU A 180 4.13 11.63 -1.34
CA GLU A 180 3.63 12.10 -0.04
C GLU A 180 3.77 11.06 1.10
N ASN A 181 4.08 9.78 0.80
CA ASN A 181 4.41 8.77 1.83
C ASN A 181 5.89 8.80 2.24
N ILE A 182 6.75 9.45 1.44
CA ILE A 182 8.14 9.72 1.84
C ILE A 182 8.11 10.98 2.70
N ASN A 183 8.46 10.83 3.97
CA ASN A 183 8.36 11.89 4.96
C ASN A 183 9.74 12.26 5.51
N PHE A 184 9.88 13.50 5.93
CA PHE A 184 11.02 14.03 6.64
C PHE A 184 10.61 14.47 8.04
N LEU A 185 11.47 14.25 9.02
CA LEU A 185 11.44 14.94 10.31
C LEU A 185 12.30 16.19 10.19
N LYS A 186 11.69 17.35 10.46
CA LYS A 186 12.34 18.65 10.45
C LYS A 186 12.44 19.21 11.86
N LYS A 187 13.66 19.61 12.24
CA LYS A 187 13.96 20.29 13.51
C LYS A 187 14.80 21.54 13.26
N GLY A 188 14.15 22.69 13.19
CA GLY A 188 14.79 23.91 12.72
C GLY A 188 15.28 23.73 11.29
N ASP A 189 16.59 23.85 11.06
CA ASP A 189 17.23 23.65 9.76
C ASP A 189 17.70 22.21 9.51
N ASN A 190 17.62 21.33 10.52
CA ASN A 190 18.00 19.93 10.37
C ASN A 190 16.85 19.12 9.77
N LEU A 191 17.19 18.29 8.78
CA LEU A 191 16.25 17.40 8.08
C LEU A 191 16.76 15.96 8.13
N SER A 192 15.89 15.01 8.42
CA SER A 192 16.18 13.57 8.31
C SER A 192 14.99 12.84 7.73
N ILE A 193 15.22 11.73 7.02
CA ILE A 193 14.13 10.88 6.54
C ILE A 193 13.41 10.30 7.77
N ALA A 194 12.08 10.46 7.79
CA ALA A 194 11.23 9.87 8.81
C ALA A 194 11.12 8.35 8.59
N PRO A 195 10.92 7.57 9.66
CA PRO A 195 10.60 6.16 9.53
C PRO A 195 9.37 5.95 8.62
N PRO A 196 9.29 4.84 7.88
CA PRO A 196 8.17 4.59 6.97
C PRO A 196 6.87 4.46 7.77
N ILE A 197 5.78 4.94 7.18
CA ILE A 197 4.41 4.92 7.74
C ILE A 197 3.39 4.61 6.63
N ASP A 198 2.13 4.44 7.02
CA ASP A 198 0.98 4.29 6.13
C ASP A 198 1.04 2.99 5.32
N PHE A 199 0.82 1.87 5.99
CA PHE A 199 1.03 0.55 5.41
C PHE A 199 -0.22 -0.13 4.82
N GLU A 200 -1.34 0.60 4.75
CA GLU A 200 -2.69 0.04 4.53
C GLU A 200 -2.94 -0.60 3.15
N PHE A 201 -2.27 -0.13 2.09
CA PHE A 201 -2.55 -0.52 0.68
C PHE A 201 -1.75 -1.75 0.19
N SER A 202 -1.49 -2.71 1.06
CA SER A 202 -0.73 -3.91 0.70
C SER A 202 -1.57 -4.96 -0.02
N THR A 203 -1.11 -5.41 -1.20
CA THR A 203 -1.84 -6.38 -2.04
C THR A 203 -2.25 -7.67 -1.33
N PRO A 204 -1.41 -8.33 -0.48
CA PRO A 204 -1.85 -9.46 0.34
C PRO A 204 -3.14 -9.25 1.13
N PHE A 205 -3.48 -8.01 1.50
CA PHE A 205 -4.66 -7.63 2.28
C PHE A 205 -5.80 -7.05 1.43
N LEU A 206 -5.63 -6.94 0.11
CA LEU A 206 -6.70 -6.51 -0.81
C LEU A 206 -7.52 -7.73 -1.25
N TYR A 207 -8.78 -7.79 -0.78
CA TYR A 207 -9.70 -8.91 -0.99
C TYR A 207 -9.04 -10.30 -0.89
N PRO A 208 -8.34 -10.59 0.23
CA PRO A 208 -7.55 -11.81 0.42
C PRO A 208 -8.36 -13.10 0.21
N GLU A 209 -9.68 -13.03 0.40
CA GLU A 209 -10.61 -14.13 0.22
C GLU A 209 -10.87 -14.50 -1.25
N ASN A 210 -10.75 -13.56 -2.19
CA ASN A 210 -11.13 -13.77 -3.58
C ASN A 210 -10.31 -12.88 -4.55
N GLU A 211 -9.28 -13.48 -5.15
CA GLU A 211 -8.39 -12.81 -6.11
C GLU A 211 -9.11 -12.31 -7.36
N ILE A 212 -10.04 -13.11 -7.91
CA ILE A 212 -10.83 -12.72 -9.09
C ILE A 212 -11.65 -11.46 -8.79
N LEU A 213 -12.22 -11.37 -7.59
CA LEU A 213 -12.98 -10.21 -7.16
C LEU A 213 -12.08 -8.99 -6.92
N SER A 214 -10.90 -9.19 -6.32
CA SER A 214 -9.87 -8.14 -6.18
C SER A 214 -9.52 -7.51 -7.52
N ASP A 215 -9.23 -8.38 -8.49
CA ASP A 215 -8.86 -8.05 -9.85
C ASP A 215 -9.98 -7.32 -10.60
N TYR A 216 -11.21 -7.79 -10.42
CA TYR A 216 -12.40 -7.14 -10.97
C TYR A 216 -12.63 -5.73 -10.39
N TYR A 217 -12.49 -5.54 -9.07
CA TYR A 217 -12.70 -4.22 -8.49
C TYR A 217 -11.57 -3.24 -8.81
N HIS A 218 -10.33 -3.72 -8.90
CA HIS A 218 -9.23 -2.91 -9.44
C HIS A 218 -9.56 -2.49 -10.87
N TYR A 219 -10.01 -3.39 -11.74
CA TYR A 219 -10.46 -3.05 -13.09
C TYR A 219 -11.48 -1.91 -13.09
N CYS A 220 -12.54 -2.08 -12.30
CA CYS A 220 -13.60 -1.07 -12.21
C CYS A 220 -13.07 0.29 -11.77
N TYR A 221 -12.12 0.32 -10.83
CA TYR A 221 -11.47 1.55 -10.40
C TYR A 221 -10.63 2.20 -11.51
N CYS A 222 -9.79 1.43 -12.20
CA CYS A 222 -8.97 1.96 -13.30
C CYS A 222 -9.82 2.49 -14.46
N LYS A 223 -10.90 1.78 -14.82
CA LYS A 223 -11.87 2.22 -15.84
C LYS A 223 -12.52 3.56 -15.45
N GLN A 224 -12.83 3.76 -14.17
CA GLN A 224 -13.43 5.01 -13.66
C GLN A 224 -12.48 6.21 -13.77
N LEU A 225 -11.18 5.99 -13.53
CA LEU A 225 -10.16 7.04 -13.62
C LEU A 225 -9.83 7.43 -15.07
N GLY A 226 -10.36 6.72 -16.07
CA GLY A 226 -10.06 6.96 -17.47
C GLY A 226 -8.63 6.57 -17.85
N PHE A 227 -7.99 5.69 -17.08
CA PHE A 227 -6.70 5.12 -17.51
C PHE A 227 -6.90 4.44 -18.87
N PRO A 228 -6.02 4.69 -19.85
CA PRO A 228 -6.16 4.14 -21.17
C PRO A 228 -6.04 2.61 -21.10
N THR A 229 -7.17 1.91 -21.27
CA THR A 229 -7.12 0.62 -21.96
C THR A 229 -6.76 0.96 -23.40
N GLU A 230 -5.78 0.31 -24.02
CA GLU A 230 -5.16 0.71 -25.30
C GLU A 230 -6.12 0.79 -26.52
N ARG A 231 -7.44 0.65 -26.33
CA ARG A 231 -8.46 0.92 -27.34
C ARG A 231 -9.38 2.07 -26.95
N SER A 232 -8.87 3.30 -27.10
CA SER A 232 -9.73 4.45 -27.42
C SER A 232 -9.77 4.71 -28.94
N SER A 233 -9.55 3.68 -29.77
CA SER A 233 -9.92 3.72 -31.18
C SER A 233 -11.35 3.23 -31.34
N LYS A 234 -12.22 4.17 -31.74
CA LYS A 234 -13.58 3.97 -32.28
C LYS A 234 -13.75 2.60 -32.96
N GLU A 235 -14.43 1.69 -32.27
CA GLU A 235 -15.25 0.57 -32.78
C GLU A 235 -15.21 -0.54 -31.72
N GLU A 236 -16.26 -0.65 -30.89
CA GLU A 236 -16.93 -1.93 -30.61
C GLU A 236 -18.13 -1.73 -29.68
N THR A 237 -19.29 -1.78 -30.32
CA THR A 237 -20.63 -1.96 -29.77
C THR A 237 -20.78 -3.30 -29.04
N GLU A 238 -21.43 -3.26 -27.88
CA GLU A 238 -22.33 -4.29 -27.35
C GLU A 238 -21.82 -5.75 -27.35
N ARG A 239 -20.77 -6.06 -26.56
CA ARG A 239 -20.54 -7.43 -26.06
C ARG A 239 -19.93 -7.47 -24.65
N GLY A 240 -20.81 -7.60 -23.65
CA GLY A 240 -20.63 -8.38 -22.41
C GLY A 240 -19.42 -8.09 -21.51
N ASN A 241 -19.72 -7.55 -20.32
CA ASN A 241 -18.87 -7.22 -19.17
C ASN A 241 -17.70 -8.18 -18.79
N MET A 242 -17.66 -9.44 -19.24
CA MET A 242 -16.55 -10.36 -18.92
C MET A 242 -15.40 -10.33 -19.93
N SER A 243 -15.64 -9.93 -21.19
CA SER A 243 -14.57 -9.82 -22.19
C SER A 243 -13.58 -8.71 -21.81
N GLU A 244 -14.11 -7.54 -21.43
CA GLU A 244 -13.27 -6.39 -21.06
C GLU A 244 -12.51 -6.60 -19.75
N VAL A 245 -13.10 -7.32 -18.78
CA VAL A 245 -12.41 -7.69 -17.53
C VAL A 245 -11.30 -8.68 -17.84
N VAL A 246 -11.56 -9.73 -18.63
CA VAL A 246 -10.53 -10.70 -19.02
C VAL A 246 -9.42 -10.03 -19.83
N GLU A 247 -9.75 -9.08 -20.70
CA GLU A 247 -8.79 -8.30 -21.49
C GLU A 247 -8.01 -7.30 -20.62
N PHE A 248 -8.65 -6.58 -19.69
CA PHE A 248 -7.96 -5.75 -18.71
C PHE A 248 -7.05 -6.59 -17.80
N LEU A 249 -7.50 -7.75 -17.34
CA LEU A 249 -6.66 -8.65 -16.54
C LEU A 249 -5.53 -9.18 -17.39
N TYR A 250 -5.79 -9.57 -18.63
CA TYR A 250 -4.74 -9.89 -19.59
C TYR A 250 -3.77 -8.73 -19.73
N HIS A 251 -4.19 -7.47 -19.87
CA HIS A 251 -3.31 -6.29 -19.90
C HIS A 251 -2.71 -5.92 -18.54
N ARG A 252 -3.29 -6.27 -17.41
CA ARG A 252 -2.69 -6.07 -16.09
C ARG A 252 -1.53 -7.05 -15.91
N PHE A 253 -1.78 -8.32 -16.26
CA PHE A 253 -0.81 -9.39 -16.18
C PHE A 253 0.18 -9.40 -17.36
N SER A 254 -0.14 -8.73 -18.48
CA SER A 254 0.70 -8.66 -19.69
C SER A 254 1.23 -7.25 -20.01
N PHE A 255 0.73 -6.19 -19.35
CA PHE A 255 0.95 -4.77 -19.71
C PHE A 255 0.91 -3.75 -18.54
N LYS A 256 0.80 -4.12 -17.25
CA LYS A 256 1.53 -3.31 -16.24
C LYS A 256 2.98 -3.67 -16.49
N PRO A 257 3.85 -2.74 -16.94
CA PRO A 257 5.16 -3.19 -17.35
C PRO A 257 5.82 -3.76 -16.10
N PRO A 258 6.25 -5.03 -16.13
CA PRO A 258 7.28 -5.50 -15.21
C PRO A 258 8.41 -4.46 -15.10
N ALA A 259 8.59 -3.61 -16.11
CA ALA A 259 9.53 -2.50 -16.18
C ALA A 259 9.46 -1.45 -15.05
N LEU A 260 8.35 -1.02 -14.44
CA LEU A 260 8.46 0.08 -13.44
C LEU A 260 9.07 -0.39 -12.11
N GLN A 261 8.50 -1.42 -11.49
CA GLN A 261 9.10 -2.05 -10.31
C GLN A 261 10.50 -2.59 -10.64
N THR A 262 10.68 -3.26 -11.78
CA THR A 262 12.00 -3.73 -12.21
C THR A 262 12.99 -2.59 -12.36
N ARG A 263 12.60 -1.47 -12.99
CA ARG A 263 13.45 -0.30 -13.17
C ARG A 263 13.83 0.34 -11.84
N ASN A 264 12.89 0.44 -10.90
CA ASN A 264 13.18 0.88 -9.53
C ASN A 264 14.18 -0.06 -8.85
N ILE A 265 13.99 -1.38 -8.95
CA ILE A 265 14.90 -2.38 -8.40
C ILE A 265 16.29 -2.27 -9.04
N CYS A 266 16.37 -2.23 -10.37
CA CYS A 266 17.62 -2.12 -11.11
C CYS A 266 18.36 -0.82 -10.74
N MET A 267 17.65 0.29 -10.61
CA MET A 267 18.20 1.56 -10.10
C MET A 267 18.79 1.38 -8.71
N ILE A 268 18.02 0.80 -7.78
CA ILE A 268 18.47 0.62 -6.39
C ILE A 268 19.67 -0.34 -6.30
N VAL A 269 19.65 -1.45 -7.04
CA VAL A 269 20.78 -2.39 -7.11
C VAL A 269 22.04 -1.73 -7.65
N ARG A 270 21.90 -0.87 -8.67
CA ARG A 270 23.03 -0.21 -9.32
C ARG A 270 23.64 0.90 -8.46
N GLU A 271 22.80 1.74 -7.86
CA GLU A 271 23.23 2.95 -7.16
C GLU A 271 23.44 2.75 -5.64
N TYR A 272 22.72 1.78 -5.05
CA TYR A 272 22.70 1.50 -3.61
C TYR A 272 22.81 -0.02 -3.31
N PRO A 273 23.82 -0.74 -3.84
CA PRO A 273 23.96 -2.18 -3.62
C PRO A 273 24.05 -2.57 -2.14
N GLU A 274 24.65 -1.72 -1.29
CA GLU A 274 24.75 -1.93 0.16
C GLU A 274 23.37 -1.90 0.86
N VAL A 275 22.43 -1.11 0.32
CA VAL A 275 21.05 -1.07 0.80
C VAL A 275 20.35 -2.39 0.48
N VAL A 276 20.58 -2.94 -0.73
CA VAL A 276 20.04 -4.23 -1.15
C VAL A 276 20.60 -5.37 -0.31
N GLU A 277 21.90 -5.37 -0.02
CA GLU A 277 22.53 -6.38 0.85
C GLU A 277 21.90 -6.40 2.25
N LYS A 278 21.82 -5.23 2.90
CA LYS A 278 21.18 -5.11 4.22
C LYS A 278 19.71 -5.52 4.17
N PHE A 279 19.00 -5.16 3.11
CA PHE A 279 17.60 -5.53 2.93
C PHE A 279 17.45 -7.05 2.81
N LEU A 280 18.29 -7.72 2.02
CA LEU A 280 18.28 -9.18 1.86
C LEU A 280 18.60 -9.91 3.16
N GLU A 281 19.54 -9.41 3.98
CA GLU A 281 19.81 -9.95 5.31
C GLU A 281 18.58 -9.86 6.22
N ASN A 282 17.88 -8.72 6.21
CA ASN A 282 16.66 -8.52 6.98
C ASN A 282 15.51 -9.38 6.49
N LEU A 283 15.37 -9.51 5.17
CA LEU A 283 14.38 -10.35 4.52
C LEU A 283 14.59 -11.84 4.82
N ASP A 284 15.85 -12.29 4.88
CA ASP A 284 16.18 -13.66 5.26
C ASP A 284 15.79 -13.96 6.71
N ARG A 285 16.13 -13.05 7.65
CA ARG A 285 15.69 -13.15 9.05
C ARG A 285 14.17 -13.17 9.17
N MET A 286 13.48 -12.30 8.44
CA MET A 286 12.01 -12.30 8.39
C MET A 286 11.48 -13.64 7.88
N ASN A 287 11.98 -14.16 6.76
CA ASN A 287 11.51 -15.40 6.14
C ASN A 287 11.72 -16.64 7.04
N GLN A 288 12.77 -16.66 7.84
CA GLN A 288 13.02 -17.72 8.82
C GLN A 288 11.99 -17.73 9.96
N SER A 289 11.53 -16.54 10.38
CA SER A 289 10.61 -16.36 11.51
C SER A 289 9.15 -16.13 11.11
N LEU A 290 8.85 -15.95 9.82
CA LEU A 290 7.49 -15.66 9.33
C LEU A 290 6.51 -16.79 9.71
N LEU A 291 6.99 -18.04 9.80
CA LEU A 291 6.20 -19.21 10.20
C LEU A 291 5.76 -19.18 11.68
N ASP A 292 6.37 -18.33 12.50
CA ASP A 292 6.03 -18.20 13.93
C ASP A 292 4.93 -17.17 14.21
N ILE A 293 4.59 -16.36 13.20
CA ILE A 293 3.48 -15.41 13.25
C ILE A 293 2.24 -16.15 12.72
N ARG A 294 1.22 -16.28 13.58
CA ARG A 294 -0.10 -16.74 13.12
C ARG A 294 -1.09 -15.60 13.20
N LEU A 295 -1.70 -15.33 12.07
CA LEU A 295 -2.75 -14.34 11.93
C LEU A 295 -4.07 -14.97 12.38
N SER A 296 -4.70 -14.35 13.36
CA SER A 296 -6.03 -14.72 13.83
C SER A 296 -6.80 -13.45 14.14
N ASP A 297 -8.12 -13.50 13.98
CA ASP A 297 -8.94 -12.34 14.31
C ASP A 297 -8.73 -11.90 15.77
N ALA A 298 -8.80 -10.60 16.02
CA ALA A 298 -8.71 -10.04 17.36
C ALA A 298 -10.10 -9.99 18.01
N ASP A 299 -10.74 -11.16 18.13
CA ASP A 299 -12.01 -11.42 18.82
C ASP A 299 -13.07 -10.32 18.62
N GLY A 300 -13.51 -10.10 17.37
CA GLY A 300 -14.65 -9.22 17.06
C GLY A 300 -14.29 -7.81 16.60
N PHE A 301 -13.02 -7.56 16.26
CA PHE A 301 -12.60 -6.33 15.56
C PHE A 301 -13.30 -6.20 14.20
N ILE A 302 -13.33 -7.28 13.43
CA ILE A 302 -14.13 -7.36 12.20
C ILE A 302 -15.56 -7.78 12.57
N GLN A 303 -16.50 -6.86 12.45
CA GLN A 303 -17.91 -7.24 12.28
C GLN A 303 -18.06 -7.93 10.91
N PRO A 304 -18.96 -8.92 10.76
CA PRO A 304 -19.25 -9.51 9.46
C PRO A 304 -19.50 -8.41 8.42
N PHE A 305 -18.64 -8.33 7.41
CA PHE A 305 -18.73 -7.36 6.34
C PHE A 305 -18.81 -8.09 5.00
N SER A 306 -19.49 -7.47 4.03
CA SER A 306 -19.52 -8.00 2.68
C SER A 306 -18.30 -7.50 1.92
N SER A 307 -17.65 -8.38 1.15
CA SER A 307 -16.67 -7.98 0.14
C SER A 307 -17.25 -6.99 -0.90
N ASN A 308 -18.59 -6.90 -1.00
CA ASN A 308 -19.29 -5.89 -1.80
C ASN A 308 -19.23 -4.46 -1.23
N ALA A 309 -18.56 -4.24 -0.10
CA ALA A 309 -18.33 -2.90 0.44
C ALA A 309 -17.75 -1.92 -0.60
N TRP A 310 -17.06 -2.43 -1.64
CA TRP A 310 -16.69 -1.61 -2.80
C TRP A 310 -17.88 -1.02 -3.56
N ALA A 311 -18.91 -1.83 -3.88
CA ALA A 311 -20.08 -1.34 -4.60
C ALA A 311 -20.82 -0.25 -3.79
N GLU A 312 -20.83 -0.37 -2.46
CA GLU A 312 -21.40 0.62 -1.55
C GLU A 312 -20.56 1.91 -1.47
N THR A 313 -19.24 1.82 -1.63
CA THR A 313 -18.30 2.96 -1.56
C THR A 313 -18.07 3.65 -2.92
N LYS A 314 -18.33 2.95 -4.04
CA LYS A 314 -18.34 3.50 -5.41
C LYS A 314 -19.23 4.74 -5.52
N SER A 315 -20.38 4.72 -4.86
CA SER A 315 -21.35 5.83 -4.82
C SER A 315 -20.78 7.11 -4.21
N ILE A 316 -19.91 6.97 -3.19
CA ILE A 316 -19.33 8.10 -2.45
C ILE A 316 -18.19 8.74 -3.25
N GLN A 317 -17.36 7.92 -3.92
CA GLN A 317 -16.24 8.41 -4.73
C GLN A 317 -16.66 9.20 -5.97
N ILE A 318 -17.78 8.85 -6.59
CA ILE A 318 -18.32 9.55 -7.77
C ILE A 318 -18.69 11.01 -7.43
N VAL A 319 -19.20 11.26 -6.22
CA VAL A 319 -19.59 12.59 -5.75
C VAL A 319 -18.38 13.47 -5.42
N ASP A 320 -17.31 12.90 -4.87
CA ASP A 320 -16.11 13.67 -4.49
C ASP A 320 -15.16 13.96 -5.67
N LEU A 321 -15.08 13.06 -6.66
CA LEU A 321 -14.21 13.23 -7.84
C LEU A 321 -14.81 14.18 -8.89
N ARG A 322 -16.16 14.29 -8.96
CA ARG A 322 -16.85 15.23 -9.85
C ARG A 322 -17.52 16.32 -9.01
N LYS A 323 -16.81 17.43 -8.77
CA LYS A 323 -17.40 18.68 -8.25
C LYS A 323 -18.37 19.36 -9.24
N GLU A 324 -18.91 18.64 -10.21
CA GLU A 324 -19.96 19.09 -11.12
C GLU A 324 -21.15 18.13 -11.02
N GLU A 325 -22.35 18.71 -10.94
CA GLU A 325 -23.64 18.06 -10.73
C GLU A 325 -23.81 16.81 -11.63
N LEU A 326 -23.80 15.63 -11.01
CA LEU A 326 -24.19 14.39 -11.67
C LEU A 326 -25.70 14.40 -11.90
N ARG A 327 -26.11 14.00 -13.11
CA ARG A 327 -27.50 13.66 -13.40
C ARG A 327 -27.70 12.17 -13.09
N ASP A 328 -28.89 11.82 -12.61
CA ASP A 328 -29.27 10.45 -12.20
C ASP A 328 -28.99 9.36 -13.27
N GLU A 329 -28.82 9.76 -14.53
CA GLU A 329 -28.58 8.89 -15.69
C GLU A 329 -27.12 8.38 -15.80
N ASP A 330 -26.16 8.97 -15.07
CA ASP A 330 -24.74 8.56 -15.10
C ASP A 330 -24.41 7.41 -14.12
N ILE A 331 -25.36 7.04 -13.26
CA ILE A 331 -25.25 5.88 -12.37
C ILE A 331 -25.72 4.66 -13.16
N ASP A 332 -24.79 4.02 -13.86
CA ASP A 332 -25.04 2.70 -14.45
C ASP A 332 -25.42 1.73 -13.32
N SER A 333 -26.71 1.38 -13.25
CA SER A 333 -27.29 0.38 -12.37
C SER A 333 -26.92 -1.01 -12.87
N GLY A 334 -25.60 -1.26 -12.99
CA GLY A 334 -25.04 -2.51 -13.47
C GLY A 334 -25.67 -3.68 -12.74
N ASP A 335 -26.17 -4.63 -13.52
CA ASP A 335 -26.90 -5.82 -13.10
C ASP A 335 -26.29 -6.48 -11.85
N ASP A 336 -26.95 -6.31 -10.71
CA ASP A 336 -26.61 -6.87 -9.38
C ASP A 336 -26.74 -8.41 -9.32
N SER A 337 -27.01 -9.07 -10.45
CA SER A 337 -27.29 -10.51 -10.54
C SER A 337 -26.09 -11.43 -10.21
N PHE A 338 -24.87 -10.88 -10.08
CA PHE A 338 -23.64 -11.65 -9.83
C PHE A 338 -23.11 -11.62 -8.39
N SER A 339 -23.88 -11.14 -7.41
CA SER A 339 -23.34 -10.83 -6.09
C SER A 339 -23.94 -11.63 -4.93
N PRO A 340 -23.51 -12.88 -4.67
CA PRO A 340 -23.81 -13.51 -3.39
C PRO A 340 -23.15 -12.71 -2.27
N ARG A 341 -23.90 -12.31 -1.24
CA ARG A 341 -23.37 -11.74 0.00
C ARG A 341 -22.43 -12.76 0.64
N TYR A 342 -21.15 -12.72 0.30
CA TYR A 342 -20.15 -13.61 0.87
C TYR A 342 -19.78 -13.09 2.26
N ILE A 343 -20.02 -13.89 3.28
CA ILE A 343 -19.50 -13.65 4.62
C ILE A 343 -18.06 -14.16 4.62
N VAL A 344 -17.11 -13.28 4.94
CA VAL A 344 -15.69 -13.63 4.96
C VAL A 344 -15.41 -14.68 6.03
N ASP A 345 -14.84 -15.81 5.64
CA ASP A 345 -14.30 -16.81 6.57
C ASP A 345 -12.92 -16.36 7.05
N LEU A 346 -12.87 -15.73 8.23
CA LEU A 346 -11.64 -15.11 8.75
C LEU A 346 -10.46 -16.09 8.88
N PRO A 347 -10.60 -17.31 9.42
CA PRO A 347 -9.49 -18.25 9.51
C PRO A 347 -8.87 -18.63 8.16
N SER A 348 -9.68 -18.98 7.16
CA SER A 348 -9.18 -19.27 5.80
C SER A 348 -8.56 -18.04 5.15
N THR A 349 -9.15 -16.87 5.39
CA THR A 349 -8.67 -15.61 4.83
C THR A 349 -7.30 -15.23 5.38
N PHE A 350 -7.08 -15.36 6.69
CA PHE A 350 -5.77 -15.14 7.30
C PHE A 350 -4.72 -16.15 6.81
N ALA A 351 -5.08 -17.43 6.65
CA ALA A 351 -4.17 -18.41 6.07
C ALA A 351 -3.76 -18.06 4.62
N LYS A 352 -4.67 -17.51 3.81
CA LYS A 352 -4.36 -17.00 2.47
C LYS A 352 -3.41 -15.80 2.52
N ILE A 353 -3.60 -14.88 3.47
CA ILE A 353 -2.68 -13.74 3.67
C ILE A 353 -1.28 -14.25 4.01
N GLU A 354 -1.17 -15.19 4.97
CA GLU A 354 0.11 -15.82 5.34
C GLU A 354 0.80 -16.45 4.12
N GLU A 355 0.05 -17.20 3.31
CA GLU A 355 0.56 -17.82 2.08
C GLU A 355 1.04 -16.80 1.04
N LYS A 356 0.25 -15.74 0.80
CA LYS A 356 0.61 -14.65 -0.12
C LYS A 356 1.89 -13.95 0.32
N VAL A 357 1.99 -13.55 1.59
CA VAL A 357 3.20 -12.88 2.12
C VAL A 357 4.41 -13.80 2.03
N ALA A 358 4.28 -15.08 2.39
CA ALA A 358 5.38 -16.05 2.29
C ALA A 358 5.82 -16.31 0.85
N THR A 359 4.89 -16.24 -0.11
CA THR A 359 5.19 -16.43 -1.54
C THR A 359 5.89 -15.20 -2.11
N PHE A 360 5.33 -14.01 -1.91
CA PHE A 360 5.89 -12.75 -2.42
C PHE A 360 7.26 -12.45 -1.83
N SER A 361 7.44 -12.64 -0.52
CA SER A 361 8.74 -12.44 0.13
C SER A 361 9.86 -13.33 -0.45
N LYS A 362 9.59 -14.61 -0.72
CA LYS A 362 10.57 -15.54 -1.33
C LYS A 362 10.83 -15.23 -2.79
N GLN A 363 9.79 -14.90 -3.54
CA GLN A 363 9.93 -14.45 -4.93
C GLN A 363 10.81 -13.20 -4.97
N TYR A 364 10.50 -12.20 -4.15
CA TYR A 364 11.26 -10.96 -4.10
C TYR A 364 12.70 -11.15 -3.66
N GLN A 365 12.95 -12.00 -2.66
CA GLN A 365 14.29 -12.39 -2.23
C GLN A 365 15.11 -12.97 -3.40
N THR A 366 14.50 -13.89 -4.17
CA THR A 366 15.14 -14.52 -5.33
C THR A 366 15.48 -13.49 -6.41
N LEU A 367 14.54 -12.59 -6.71
CA LEU A 367 14.68 -11.54 -7.71
C LEU A 367 15.82 -10.57 -7.34
N LEU A 368 15.78 -10.01 -6.13
CA LEU A 368 16.79 -9.06 -5.64
C LEU A 368 18.18 -9.68 -5.59
N GLN A 369 18.29 -10.89 -5.05
CA GLN A 369 19.57 -11.60 -4.98
C GLN A 369 20.12 -11.85 -6.39
N GLY A 370 19.27 -12.25 -7.32
CA GLY A 370 19.64 -12.47 -8.71
C GLY A 370 20.16 -11.20 -9.39
N TYR A 371 19.47 -10.08 -9.27
CA TYR A 371 19.95 -8.80 -9.81
C TYR A 371 21.27 -8.35 -9.17
N LEU A 372 21.40 -8.50 -7.86
CA LEU A 372 22.62 -8.14 -7.13
C LEU A 372 23.82 -8.99 -7.57
N GLU A 373 23.63 -10.30 -7.80
CA GLU A 373 24.67 -11.19 -8.33
C GLU A 373 25.10 -10.78 -9.74
N LYS A 374 24.14 -10.50 -10.63
CA LYS A 374 24.42 -10.04 -12.01
C LYS A 374 25.19 -8.72 -12.02
N TYR A 375 24.81 -7.78 -11.14
CA TYR A 375 25.53 -6.53 -10.97
C TYR A 375 26.97 -6.76 -10.53
N ARG A 376 27.21 -7.65 -9.56
CA ARG A 376 28.55 -8.03 -9.09
C ARG A 376 29.39 -8.72 -10.19
N ASP A 377 28.75 -9.46 -11.09
CA ASP A 377 29.38 -10.05 -12.28
C ASP A 377 29.70 -9.01 -13.38
N GLY A 378 29.41 -7.73 -13.13
CA GLY A 378 29.72 -6.62 -14.03
C GLY A 378 28.64 -6.33 -15.08
N ILE A 379 27.46 -6.96 -14.99
CA ILE A 379 26.33 -6.67 -15.88
C ILE A 379 25.68 -5.36 -15.43
N GLN A 380 25.80 -4.32 -16.27
CA GLN A 380 25.28 -2.98 -15.96
C GLN A 380 23.84 -2.77 -16.44
N ASP A 381 23.44 -3.43 -17.53
CA ASP A 381 22.09 -3.33 -18.10
C ASP A 381 21.16 -4.36 -17.46
N LEU A 382 20.84 -4.13 -16.18
CA LEU A 382 19.97 -5.03 -15.40
C LEU A 382 18.52 -4.99 -15.89
N GLU A 383 18.07 -3.90 -16.51
CA GLU A 383 16.69 -3.77 -17.03
C GLU A 383 16.42 -4.74 -18.18
N SER A 384 17.46 -5.16 -18.91
CA SER A 384 17.36 -6.19 -19.96
C SER A 384 17.09 -7.60 -19.43
N ILE A 385 17.31 -7.84 -18.13
CA ILE A 385 17.15 -9.14 -17.49
C ILE A 385 15.70 -9.26 -17.01
N SER A 386 14.96 -10.19 -17.61
CA SER A 386 13.53 -10.33 -17.34
C SER A 386 13.28 -10.93 -15.95
N PRO A 387 12.26 -10.48 -15.20
CA PRO A 387 11.88 -11.11 -13.94
C PRO A 387 11.56 -12.61 -14.09
N GLU A 388 11.03 -13.05 -15.25
CA GLU A 388 10.79 -14.47 -15.50
C GLU A 388 12.07 -15.32 -15.46
N GLU A 389 13.25 -14.74 -15.78
CA GLU A 389 14.55 -15.43 -15.66
C GLU A 389 14.73 -15.99 -14.23
N PHE A 390 14.32 -15.23 -13.22
CA PHE A 390 14.44 -15.60 -11.82
C PHE A 390 13.29 -16.51 -11.35
N PHE A 391 12.08 -16.29 -11.86
CA PHE A 391 10.88 -17.03 -11.42
C PHE A 391 10.64 -18.38 -12.13
N THR A 392 11.39 -18.70 -13.19
CA THR A 392 11.25 -19.96 -13.94
C THR A 392 11.48 -21.22 -13.06
N LYS A 393 12.24 -21.10 -11.96
CA LYS A 393 12.41 -22.18 -10.96
C LYS A 393 11.37 -22.18 -9.84
N ALA A 394 10.65 -21.08 -9.62
CA ALA A 394 9.61 -20.94 -8.59
C ALA A 394 8.26 -21.57 -8.99
N LYS A 395 8.01 -21.79 -10.30
CA LYS A 395 6.84 -22.54 -10.81
C LYS A 395 6.75 -24.00 -10.31
N VAL A 396 7.79 -24.53 -9.69
CA VAL A 396 7.76 -25.83 -9.00
C VAL A 396 6.97 -25.75 -7.68
N PHE A 397 6.91 -24.58 -7.04
CA PHE A 397 6.17 -24.37 -5.78
C PHE A 397 4.65 -24.27 -6.03
N GLU A 398 4.21 -23.53 -7.06
CA GLU A 398 2.80 -23.49 -7.50
C GLU A 398 2.24 -24.86 -7.87
N LYS A 399 3.04 -25.70 -8.55
CA LYS A 399 2.64 -27.08 -8.88
C LYS A 399 2.50 -28.00 -7.66
N THR A 400 3.09 -27.63 -6.53
CA THR A 400 3.02 -28.42 -5.29
C THR A 400 1.79 -28.05 -4.44
N LEU A 401 1.32 -26.79 -4.52
CA LEU A 401 0.07 -26.33 -3.90
C LEU A 401 -1.18 -26.80 -4.64
N ASN A 402 -1.14 -26.80 -5.98
CA ASN A 402 -2.26 -27.28 -6.83
C ASN A 402 -2.53 -28.80 -6.79
N LYS A 403 -1.80 -29.57 -5.98
CA LYS A 403 -2.03 -31.03 -5.82
C LYS A 403 -2.84 -31.42 -4.59
N LYS A 404 -3.29 -30.46 -3.76
CA LYS A 404 -4.05 -30.76 -2.52
C LYS A 404 -5.54 -30.43 -2.53
N GLN A 405 -6.11 -29.92 -3.61
CA GLN A 405 -7.58 -29.78 -3.71
C GLN A 405 -8.08 -30.08 -5.12
N PHE A 406 -8.54 -31.31 -5.31
CA PHE A 406 -9.73 -31.68 -6.09
C PHE A 406 -10.50 -32.72 -5.28
#